data_AF-A0A9E4K5Q7-F1
#
_entry.id   AF-A0A9E4K5Q7-F1
#
_cell.length_a   1.000
_cell.length_b   1.000
_cell.length_c   1.000
_cell.angle_alpha   90.00
_cell.angle_beta   90.00
_cell.angle_gamma   90.00
#
_symmetry.space_group_name_H-M   'P 1'
#
loop_
_entity.id
_entity.type
_entity.pdbx_description
1 polymer ?
#
loop_
_entity_poly.entity_id
_entity_poly.type
_entity_poly.pdbx_seq_one_letter_code
_entity_poly.pdbx_strand_id
1 'polypeptide(L)'
;MALMKSETISQLFQQMEPELIESRIGFLIWRYQVSRSKKMARAIVTHIEALCSHPESIESGGIVCAYRRTLQMWRVLADGNPAAVEG
;
A
#
# COMPACT_ATOMS: atom_id res chain seq x y z
N MET A 1 -16.51 -12.95 -11.10
CA MET A 1 -15.29 -13.75 -10.82
C MET A 1 -14.07 -12.82 -10.68
N ALA A 2 -13.88 -12.15 -9.54
CA ALA A 2 -12.76 -11.23 -9.33
C ALA A 2 -12.07 -11.40 -7.96
N LEU A 3 -12.32 -12.51 -7.26
CA LEU A 3 -11.81 -12.76 -5.91
C LEU A 3 -10.47 -13.54 -5.89
N MET A 4 -10.15 -14.30 -6.94
CA MET A 4 -8.95 -15.14 -6.94
C MET A 4 -7.62 -14.36 -7.06
N LYS A 5 -7.61 -13.15 -7.66
CA LYS A 5 -6.35 -12.40 -7.87
C LYS A 5 -5.84 -11.72 -6.61
N SER A 6 -6.72 -11.26 -5.72
CA SER A 6 -6.31 -10.59 -4.48
C SER A 6 -5.72 -11.57 -3.47
N GLU A 7 -6.29 -12.78 -3.40
CA GLU A 7 -5.84 -13.83 -2.48
C GLU A 7 -4.42 -14.30 -2.80
N THR A 8 -4.07 -14.44 -4.10
CA THR A 8 -2.71 -14.84 -4.51
C THR A 8 -1.67 -13.77 -4.19
N ILE A 9 -2.00 -12.49 -4.35
CA ILE A 9 -1.06 -11.39 -4.11
C ILE A 9 -0.80 -11.25 -2.60
N SER A 10 -1.83 -11.34 -1.77
CA SER A 10 -1.67 -11.33 -0.31
C SER A 10 -0.85 -12.51 0.21
N GLN A 11 -1.06 -13.72 -0.32
CA GLN A 11 -0.25 -14.89 0.02
C GLN A 11 1.21 -14.75 -0.41
N LEU A 12 1.47 -14.19 -1.59
CA LEU A 12 2.83 -13.90 -2.05
C LEU A 12 3.53 -12.90 -1.13
N PHE A 13 2.83 -11.85 -0.68
CA PHE A 13 3.42 -10.89 0.26
C PHE A 13 3.65 -11.46 1.65
N GLN A 14 2.83 -12.40 2.12
CA GLN A 14 3.06 -13.10 3.40
C GLN A 14 4.30 -14.01 3.39
N GLN A 15 4.82 -14.36 2.20
CA GLN A 15 6.07 -15.10 2.06
C GLN A 15 7.28 -14.19 1.81
N MET A 16 7.07 -12.88 1.75
CA MET A 16 8.14 -11.91 1.55
C MET A 16 8.50 -11.26 2.89
N GLU A 17 9.81 -11.15 3.16
CA GLU A 17 10.31 -10.36 4.28
C GLU A 17 9.71 -8.95 4.26
N PRO A 18 9.23 -8.42 5.41
CA PRO A 18 8.63 -7.08 5.49
C PRO A 18 9.50 -5.99 4.87
N GLU A 19 10.81 -6.07 5.06
CA GLU A 19 11.83 -5.14 4.53
C GLU A 19 11.81 -5.06 2.99
N LEU A 20 11.51 -6.17 2.31
CA LEU A 20 11.39 -6.20 0.86
C LEU A 20 10.09 -5.54 0.39
N ILE A 21 9.01 -5.67 1.17
CA ILE A 21 7.74 -4.98 0.89
C ILE A 21 7.91 -3.47 1.09
N GLU A 22 8.59 -3.05 2.15
CA GLU A 22 8.94 -1.65 2.41
C GLU A 22 9.79 -1.05 1.28
N SER A 23 10.81 -1.78 0.82
CA SER A 23 11.66 -1.36 -0.31
C SER A 23 10.84 -1.16 -1.60
N ARG A 24 9.89 -2.05 -1.87
CA ARG A 24 8.96 -1.91 -3.01
C ARG A 24 8.04 -0.71 -2.85
N ILE A 25 7.54 -0.46 -1.64
CA ILE A 25 6.75 0.76 -1.35
C ILE A 25 7.58 2.00 -1.63
N GLY A 26 8.82 2.08 -1.15
CA GLY A 26 9.73 3.20 -1.41
C GLY A 26 9.91 3.48 -2.90
N PHE A 27 10.14 2.43 -3.71
CA PHE A 27 10.24 2.54 -5.15
C PHE A 27 8.95 3.04 -5.82
N LEU A 28 7.79 2.54 -5.39
CA LEU A 28 6.49 2.96 -5.90
C LEU A 28 6.18 4.42 -5.54
N ILE A 29 6.53 4.86 -4.32
CA ILE A 29 6.41 6.26 -3.88
C ILE A 29 7.25 7.16 -4.77
N TRP A 30 8.51 6.80 -5.01
CA TRP A 30 9.40 7.54 -5.90
C TRP A 30 8.81 7.66 -7.31
N ARG A 31 8.32 6.55 -7.89
CA ARG A 31 7.64 6.58 -9.20
C ARG A 31 6.34 7.38 -9.19
N TYR A 32 5.60 7.38 -8.08
CA TYR A 32 4.41 8.20 -7.93
C TYR A 32 4.74 9.69 -7.90
N GLN A 33 5.85 10.11 -7.29
CA GLN A 33 6.25 11.53 -7.29
C GLN A 33 6.45 12.07 -8.71
N VAL A 34 6.98 11.25 -9.61
CA VAL A 34 7.20 11.61 -11.02
C VAL A 34 5.89 11.59 -11.84
N SER A 35 5.06 10.55 -11.66
CA SER A 35 3.91 10.31 -12.55
C SER A 35 2.56 10.79 -12.02
N ARG A 36 2.42 10.97 -10.70
CA ARG A 36 1.16 11.21 -9.98
C ARG A 36 0.01 10.27 -10.37
N SER A 37 0.35 9.05 -10.80
CA SER A 37 -0.63 8.11 -11.33
C SER A 37 -1.48 7.49 -10.22
N LYS A 38 -2.81 7.57 -10.35
CA LYS A 38 -3.77 6.85 -9.48
C LYS A 38 -3.50 5.33 -9.45
N LYS A 39 -3.00 4.75 -10.55
CA LYS A 39 -2.62 3.32 -10.60
C LYS A 39 -1.46 3.02 -9.66
N MET A 40 -0.49 3.92 -9.57
CA MET A 40 0.65 3.78 -8.66
C MET A 40 0.21 3.96 -7.20
N ALA A 41 -0.67 4.93 -6.93
CA ALA A 41 -1.26 5.10 -5.59
C ALA A 41 -2.01 3.84 -5.14
N ARG A 42 -2.83 3.23 -6.01
CA ARG A 42 -3.49 1.94 -5.72
C ARG A 42 -2.51 0.80 -5.45
N ALA A 43 -1.40 0.75 -6.21
CA ALA A 43 -0.36 -0.24 -5.97
C ALA A 43 0.29 -0.06 -4.60
N ILE A 44 0.58 1.19 -4.19
CA ILE A 44 1.13 1.52 -2.86
C ILE A 44 0.16 1.07 -1.75
N VAL A 45 -1.14 1.39 -1.89
CA VAL A 45 -2.20 0.94 -0.95
C VAL A 45 -2.14 -0.58 -0.76
N THR A 46 -2.09 -1.34 -1.86
CA THR A 46 -2.06 -2.82 -1.81
C THR A 46 -0.85 -3.35 -1.03
N HIS A 47 0.32 -2.74 -1.20
CA HIS A 47 1.54 -3.18 -0.50
C HIS A 47 1.51 -2.80 0.99
N ILE A 48 0.95 -1.64 1.34
CA ILE A 48 0.80 -1.24 2.76
C ILE A 48 -0.24 -2.14 3.46
N GLU A 49 -1.31 -2.52 2.79
CA GLU A 49 -2.30 -3.48 3.32
C GLU A 49 -1.66 -4.85 3.59
N ALA A 50 -0.75 -5.28 2.72
CA ALA A 50 0.01 -6.50 2.90
C ALA A 50 0.93 -6.42 4.14
N LEU A 51 1.66 -5.32 4.33
CA LEU A 51 2.46 -5.09 5.55
C LEU A 51 1.59 -5.08 6.82
N CYS A 52 0.44 -4.41 6.78
CA CYS A 52 -0.49 -4.39 7.92
C CYS A 52 -1.00 -5.79 8.31
N SER A 53 -1.02 -6.72 7.35
CA SER A 53 -1.53 -8.09 7.53
C SER A 53 -0.40 -9.11 7.68
N HIS A 54 0.87 -8.68 7.73
CA HIS A 54 2.02 -9.55 7.85
C HIS A 54 2.17 -10.03 9.31
N PRO A 55 2.36 -11.34 9.56
CA PRO A 55 2.44 -11.88 10.92
C PRO A 55 3.52 -11.20 11.78
N GLU A 56 4.72 -10.99 11.22
CA GLU A 56 5.82 -10.33 11.95
C GLU A 56 5.56 -8.85 12.25
N SER A 57 4.77 -8.16 11.41
CA SER A 57 4.42 -6.77 11.66
C SER A 57 3.36 -6.64 12.76
N ILE A 58 2.46 -7.62 12.89
CA ILE A 58 1.40 -7.65 13.91
C ILE A 58 1.98 -7.72 15.33
N GLU A 59 3.11 -8.43 15.50
CA GLU A 59 3.80 -8.52 16.80
C GLU A 59 4.40 -7.18 17.25
N SER A 60 4.71 -6.28 16.31
CA SER A 60 5.19 -4.93 16.58
C SER A 60 4.07 -3.90 16.43
N GLY A 61 3.13 -3.88 17.37
CA GLY A 61 1.91 -3.06 17.30
C GLY A 61 2.12 -1.55 17.04
N GLY A 62 3.28 -0.99 17.41
CA GLY A 62 3.65 0.39 17.07
C GLY A 62 3.88 0.63 15.57
N ILE A 63 4.48 -0.35 14.89
CA ILE A 63 4.76 -0.33 13.45
C ILE A 63 3.44 -0.42 12.65
N VAL A 64 2.50 -1.26 13.09
CA VAL A 64 1.16 -1.39 12.47
C VAL A 64 0.40 -0.07 12.48
N CYS A 65 0.45 0.68 13.58
CA CYS A 65 -0.19 2.00 13.67
C CYS A 65 0.37 3.00 12.65
N ALA A 66 1.69 2.99 12.43
CA ALA A 66 2.33 3.85 11.44
C ALA A 66 1.89 3.50 10.01
N TYR A 67 1.87 2.21 9.67
CA TYR A 67 1.39 1.76 8.35
C TYR A 67 -0.07 2.08 8.11
N ARG A 68 -0.95 1.91 9.11
CA ARG A 68 -2.38 2.26 8.99
C ARG A 68 -2.60 3.75 8.73
N ARG A 69 -1.83 4.63 9.38
CA ARG A 69 -1.89 6.07 9.11
C ARG A 69 -1.48 6.38 7.67
N THR A 70 -0.37 5.80 7.22
CA THR A 70 0.13 5.96 5.86
C THR A 70 -0.87 5.41 4.83
N LEU A 71 -1.49 4.27 5.10
CA LEU A 71 -2.53 3.66 4.27
C LEU A 71 -3.70 4.62 4.00
N GLN A 72 -4.19 5.28 5.05
CA GLN A 72 -5.31 6.22 4.92
C GLN A 72 -4.97 7.38 3.97
N MET A 73 -3.76 7.93 4.08
CA MET A 73 -3.28 9.00 3.19
C MET A 73 -3.26 8.54 1.73
N TRP A 74 -2.74 7.33 1.46
CA TRP A 74 -2.65 6.80 0.09
C TRP A 74 -4.00 6.44 -0.51
N ARG A 75 -4.98 6.02 0.30
CA ARG A 75 -6.37 5.79 -0.16
C ARG A 75 -6.99 7.07 -0.71
N VAL A 76 -6.84 8.19 -0.01
CA VAL A 76 -7.30 9.51 -0.50
C VAL A 76 -6.66 9.87 -1.84
N LEU A 77 -5.36 9.60 -2.02
CA LEU A 77 -4.66 9.84 -3.27
C LEU A 77 -5.08 8.88 -4.40
N ALA A 78 -5.40 7.63 -4.06
CA ALA A 78 -5.80 6.59 -5.00
C ALA A 78 -7.20 6.80 -5.56
N ASP A 79 -8.14 7.20 -4.70
CA ASP A 79 -9.52 7.52 -5.08
C ASP A 79 -9.59 8.90 -5.75
N GLY A 80 -8.62 9.76 -5.43
CA GLY A 80 -8.56 11.15 -5.85
C GLY A 80 -9.29 12.00 -4.84
N ASN A 81 -8.64 13.06 -4.38
CA ASN A 81 -9.30 14.05 -3.54
C ASN A 81 -10.54 14.59 -4.30
N PRO A 82 -11.77 14.46 -3.78
CA PRO A 82 -12.94 15.08 -4.39
C PRO A 82 -12.82 16.61 -4.45
N ALA A 83 -11.88 17.22 -3.70
CA ALA A 83 -11.62 18.66 -3.71
C ALA A 83 -10.59 19.13 -4.76
N ALA A 84 -10.13 18.27 -5.68
CA ALA A 84 -9.18 18.64 -6.74
C ALA A 84 -9.79 18.61 -8.16
N VAL A 85 -11.11 18.80 -8.27
CA VAL A 85 -11.84 18.90 -9.57
C VAL A 85 -12.22 20.35 -9.90
N GLU A 86 -11.72 21.35 -9.16
CA GLU A 86 -11.83 22.76 -9.55
C GLU A 86 -10.44 23.39 -9.57
N GLY A 87 -10.03 23.84 -10.75
CA GLY A 87 -8.74 24.45 -11.06
C GLY A 87 -8.45 24.39 -12.55
#